data_AF-E1R825-F1
#
_entry.id   AF-E1R825-F1
#
_cell.length_a   1.000
_cell.length_b   1.000
_cell.length_c   1.000
_cell.angle_alpha   90.00
_cell.angle_beta   90.00
_cell.angle_gamma   90.00
#
_symmetry.space_group_name_H-M   'P 1'
#
loop_
_entity.id
_entity.type
_entity.pdbx_description
1 polymer ?
#
loop_
_entity_poly.entity_id
_entity_poly.type
_entity_poly.pdbx_seq_one_letter_code
_entity_poly.pdbx_strand_id
1 'polypeptide(L)'
;MKLHRYLVPLLASLLILFFSGCYSEATTSDGSVSLTVSSKGDIGDSGSGNYLVAKFYDADVMDELETNETITVDEPSGIIIYTPASFPTPSLRYADYIENFSMGSSGSFTVPFLTPKSYRLLLEEYEYSEGDGVSGPWYAGLSNAFTVNAGETSSVSVELLYIC
;
A
#
# COMPACT_ATOMS: atom_id res chain seq x y z
N MET A 1 -46.24 13.38 46.43
CA MET A 1 -45.73 13.73 45.08
C MET A 1 -44.63 12.74 44.72
N LYS A 2 -44.82 11.96 43.65
CA LYS A 2 -43.89 10.92 43.18
C LYS A 2 -42.90 11.56 42.21
N LEU A 3 -41.74 12.01 42.71
CA LEU A 3 -40.68 12.57 41.87
C LEU A 3 -39.61 11.50 41.59
N HIS A 4 -39.44 11.21 40.31
CA HIS A 4 -38.16 10.86 39.66
C HIS A 4 -37.47 9.53 40.01
N ARG A 5 -38.16 8.39 39.86
CA ARG A 5 -37.48 7.07 39.78
C ARG A 5 -37.03 6.65 38.37
N TYR A 6 -37.35 7.44 37.35
CA TYR A 6 -37.02 7.13 35.94
C TYR A 6 -35.90 8.00 35.34
N LEU A 7 -35.38 8.98 36.09
CA LEU A 7 -34.38 9.93 35.56
C LEU A 7 -32.94 9.37 35.59
N VAL A 8 -32.66 8.45 36.52
CA VAL A 8 -31.31 7.90 36.76
C VAL A 8 -30.82 6.96 35.64
N PRO A 9 -31.60 6.00 35.13
CA PRO A 9 -31.10 5.09 34.07
C PRO A 9 -30.96 5.78 32.70
N LEU A 10 -31.67 6.90 32.50
CA LEU A 10 -31.58 7.69 31.26
C LEU A 10 -30.31 8.54 31.23
N LEU A 11 -29.89 9.07 32.39
CA LEU A 11 -28.63 9.82 32.51
C LEU A 11 -27.40 8.92 32.30
N ALA A 12 -27.43 7.68 32.78
CA ALA A 12 -26.33 6.72 32.62
C ALA A 12 -26.13 6.31 31.15
N SER A 13 -27.21 6.14 30.39
CA SER A 13 -27.15 5.80 28.96
C SER A 13 -26.65 6.98 28.11
N LEU A 14 -27.01 8.21 28.50
CA LEU A 14 -26.51 9.43 27.86
C LEU A 14 -25.00 9.64 28.12
N LEU A 15 -24.51 9.27 29.30
CA LEU A 15 -23.11 9.39 29.68
C LEU A 15 -22.20 8.44 28.89
N ILE A 16 -22.68 7.22 28.58
CA ILE A 16 -21.93 6.25 27.73
C ILE A 16 -21.82 6.75 26.28
N LEU A 17 -22.79 7.52 25.79
CA LEU A 17 -22.75 8.15 24.46
C LEU A 17 -21.71 9.28 24.37
N PHE A 18 -21.35 9.94 25.48
CA PHE A 18 -20.29 10.94 25.50
C PHE A 18 -18.87 10.33 25.61
N PHE A 19 -18.75 9.06 26.02
CA PHE A 19 -17.44 8.38 26.15
C PHE A 19 -17.09 7.43 25.00
N SER A 20 -17.92 7.29 23.97
CA SER A 20 -17.73 6.32 22.88
C SER A 20 -17.46 6.94 21.49
N GLY A 21 -17.06 8.22 21.41
CA GLY A 21 -16.90 8.84 20.10
C GLY A 21 -16.05 10.09 20.05
N CYS A 22 -15.01 10.20 20.88
CA CYS A 22 -13.89 11.08 20.54
C CYS A 22 -12.85 10.21 19.84
N TYR A 23 -13.14 9.81 18.59
CA TYR A 23 -12.06 9.48 17.67
C TYR A 23 -11.28 10.78 17.52
N SER A 24 -10.20 10.89 18.29
CA SER A 24 -9.16 11.86 18.02
C SER A 24 -8.67 11.52 16.62
N GLU A 25 -9.12 12.27 15.62
CA GLU A 25 -8.37 12.44 14.39
C GLU A 25 -7.03 13.05 14.81
N ALA A 26 -6.06 12.19 15.09
CA ALA A 26 -4.67 12.58 15.08
C ALA A 26 -4.39 13.00 13.64
N THR A 27 -4.48 14.29 13.37
CA THR A 27 -3.96 14.90 12.17
C THR A 27 -2.45 14.79 12.24
N THR A 28 -1.90 13.64 11.84
CA THR A 28 -0.51 13.52 11.43
C THR A 28 -0.47 13.83 9.95
N SER A 29 -0.05 15.04 9.62
CA SER A 29 0.20 15.46 8.24
C SER A 29 1.52 14.86 7.76
N ASP A 30 1.57 13.56 7.49
CA ASP A 30 2.70 12.94 6.79
C ASP A 30 2.11 12.04 5.69
N GLY A 31 2.38 12.42 4.43
CA GLY A 31 1.76 11.95 3.18
C GLY A 31 1.07 10.58 3.21
N SER A 32 -0.26 10.58 3.25
CA SER A 32 -1.06 9.39 3.00
C SER A 32 -1.35 9.26 1.50
N VAL A 33 -0.84 8.18 0.91
CA VAL A 33 -1.14 7.76 -0.46
C VAL A 33 -2.38 6.88 -0.40
N SER A 34 -3.51 7.41 -0.88
CA SER A 34 -4.70 6.62 -1.21
C SER A 34 -4.37 5.84 -2.47
N LEU A 35 -4.75 4.55 -2.55
CA LEU A 35 -4.45 3.73 -3.71
C LEU A 35 -5.77 3.21 -4.41
N THR A 36 -6.20 3.79 -5.56
CA THR A 36 -7.36 3.43 -6.43
C THR A 36 -6.98 3.04 -7.87
N VAL A 37 -7.18 1.77 -8.26
CA VAL A 37 -6.89 1.18 -9.59
C VAL A 37 -7.83 0.01 -9.87
N SER A 38 -8.26 -0.04 -11.12
CA SER A 38 -8.89 -1.17 -11.77
C SER A 38 -7.82 -2.03 -12.45
N SER A 39 -7.75 -3.34 -12.16
CA SER A 39 -6.81 -4.23 -12.86
C SER A 39 -6.93 -4.09 -14.37
N LYS A 40 -5.85 -3.75 -15.06
CA LYS A 40 -5.81 -3.77 -16.52
C LYS A 40 -4.53 -4.45 -17.01
N GLY A 41 -4.52 -5.78 -16.88
CA GLY A 41 -3.66 -6.62 -17.72
C GLY A 41 -2.19 -6.70 -17.33
N ASP A 42 -1.40 -7.29 -18.23
CA ASP A 42 0.05 -7.33 -18.16
C ASP A 42 0.66 -5.99 -18.61
N ILE A 43 1.94 -5.76 -18.31
CA ILE A 43 2.66 -4.56 -18.79
C ILE A 43 2.58 -4.52 -20.32
N GLY A 44 2.12 -3.39 -20.86
CA GLY A 44 1.95 -3.16 -22.29
C GLY A 44 0.52 -3.35 -22.80
N ASP A 45 -0.39 -3.93 -22.01
CA ASP A 45 -1.80 -4.12 -22.42
C ASP A 45 -2.54 -2.79 -22.65
N SER A 46 -2.04 -1.70 -22.07
CA SER A 46 -2.58 -0.34 -22.25
C SER A 46 -1.74 0.53 -23.20
N GLY A 47 -0.74 -0.05 -23.89
CA GLY A 47 0.15 0.65 -24.83
C GLY A 47 1.48 1.09 -24.21
N SER A 48 2.29 1.80 -25.00
CA SER A 48 3.59 2.35 -24.55
C SER A 48 3.42 3.39 -23.44
N GLY A 49 4.30 3.35 -22.45
CA GLY A 49 4.37 4.31 -21.34
C GLY A 49 4.81 3.66 -20.04
N ASN A 50 4.53 4.32 -18.92
CA ASN A 50 4.98 3.88 -17.61
C ASN A 50 3.91 3.04 -16.91
N TYR A 51 4.35 2.09 -16.09
CA TYR A 51 3.50 1.15 -15.38
C TYR A 51 3.95 1.00 -13.94
N LEU A 52 3.00 1.01 -13.01
CA LEU A 52 3.24 0.57 -11.64
C LEU A 52 2.90 -0.90 -11.51
N VAL A 53 3.82 -1.67 -10.95
CA VAL A 53 3.67 -3.09 -10.69
C VAL A 53 3.67 -3.32 -9.19
N ALA A 54 2.50 -3.69 -8.66
CA ALA A 54 2.32 -4.05 -7.26
C ALA A 54 2.56 -5.55 -7.08
N LYS A 55 3.60 -5.92 -6.34
CA LYS A 55 3.93 -7.30 -5.97
C LYS A 55 3.64 -7.51 -4.49
N PHE A 56 2.76 -8.45 -4.18
CA PHE A 56 2.38 -8.78 -2.81
C PHE A 56 3.10 -10.04 -2.37
N TYR A 57 3.79 -9.94 -1.24
CA TYR A 57 4.49 -11.06 -0.61
C TYR A 57 3.92 -11.28 0.78
N ASP A 58 4.08 -12.49 1.28
CA ASP A 58 3.77 -12.80 2.67
C ASP A 58 4.76 -12.01 3.54
N ALA A 59 4.26 -11.44 4.65
CA ALA A 59 5.05 -10.50 5.43
C ALA A 59 6.36 -11.14 5.94
N ASP A 60 6.29 -12.39 6.39
CA ASP A 60 7.43 -13.19 6.85
C ASP A 60 8.49 -13.41 5.77
N VAL A 61 8.09 -13.64 4.52
CA VAL A 61 9.02 -13.80 3.39
C VAL A 61 9.79 -12.51 3.14
N MET A 62 9.12 -11.35 3.15
CA MET A 62 9.81 -10.07 2.94
C MET A 62 10.66 -9.66 4.13
N ASP A 63 10.22 -9.94 5.36
CA ASP A 63 11.01 -9.69 6.56
C ASP A 63 12.31 -10.53 6.56
N GLU A 64 12.26 -11.76 6.05
CA GLU A 64 13.45 -12.60 5.84
C GLU A 64 14.39 -12.02 4.77
N LEU A 65 13.84 -11.51 3.66
CA LEU A 65 14.63 -10.87 2.59
C LEU A 65 15.30 -9.57 3.06
N GLU A 66 14.61 -8.75 3.86
CA GLU A 66 15.20 -7.57 4.51
C GLU A 66 16.32 -7.99 5.48
N THR A 67 16.06 -8.99 6.33
CA THR A 67 17.03 -9.48 7.34
C THR A 67 18.30 -10.04 6.68
N ASN A 68 18.16 -10.69 5.53
CA ASN A 68 19.26 -11.25 4.76
C ASN A 68 19.92 -10.24 3.80
N GLU A 69 19.57 -8.95 3.88
CA GLU A 69 20.09 -7.88 3.02
C GLU A 69 19.88 -8.14 1.52
N THR A 70 18.89 -8.96 1.16
CA THR A 70 18.50 -9.19 -0.25
C THR A 70 17.75 -7.99 -0.81
N ILE A 71 17.09 -7.24 0.08
CA ILE A 71 16.56 -5.91 -0.16
C ILE A 71 16.94 -5.01 0.98
N THR A 72 17.32 -3.78 0.66
CA THR A 72 17.68 -2.77 1.66
C THR A 72 17.11 -1.44 1.23
N VAL A 73 16.40 -0.79 2.16
CA VAL A 73 15.89 0.57 1.98
C VAL A 73 16.84 1.51 2.71
N ASP A 74 17.55 2.36 1.98
CA ASP A 74 18.37 3.44 2.53
C ASP A 74 17.63 4.77 2.32
N GLU A 75 16.66 5.03 3.22
CA GLU A 75 15.85 6.25 3.19
C GLU A 75 16.72 7.54 3.23
N PRO A 76 17.79 7.65 4.05
CA PRO A 76 18.67 8.81 4.03
C PRO A 76 19.28 9.12 2.65
N SER A 77 19.61 8.08 1.89
CA SER A 77 20.16 8.21 0.54
C SER A 77 19.08 8.28 -0.54
N GLY A 78 17.82 8.01 -0.19
CA GLY A 78 16.69 7.96 -1.13
C GLY A 78 16.79 6.82 -2.14
N ILE A 79 17.42 5.70 -1.74
CA ILE A 79 17.63 4.54 -2.62
C ILE A 79 17.08 3.25 -2.00
N ILE A 80 16.71 2.34 -2.87
CA ILE A 80 16.39 0.96 -2.52
C ILE A 80 17.30 0.03 -3.34
N ILE A 81 17.97 -0.90 -2.66
CA ILE A 81 18.95 -1.79 -3.27
C ILE A 81 18.37 -3.19 -3.26
N TYR A 82 18.14 -3.76 -4.44
CA TYR A 82 17.78 -5.17 -4.60
C TYR A 82 17.94 -5.64 -6.04
N THR A 83 18.06 -6.96 -6.22
CA THR A 83 18.03 -7.58 -7.55
C THR A 83 16.67 -8.24 -7.75
N PRO A 84 15.83 -7.83 -8.73
CA PRO A 84 14.51 -8.43 -8.91
C PRO A 84 14.54 -9.97 -9.10
N ALA A 85 15.63 -10.51 -9.66
CA ALA A 85 15.80 -11.94 -9.87
C ALA A 85 16.11 -12.75 -8.60
N SER A 86 16.48 -12.12 -7.48
CA SER A 86 16.73 -12.81 -6.20
C SER A 86 15.46 -13.01 -5.38
N PHE A 87 14.33 -12.46 -5.83
CA PHE A 87 13.06 -12.55 -5.12
C PHE A 87 12.33 -13.85 -5.49
N PRO A 88 11.65 -14.49 -4.51
CA PRO A 88 10.71 -15.55 -4.82
C PRO A 88 9.56 -15.02 -5.68
N THR A 89 8.77 -15.91 -6.28
CA THR A 89 7.56 -15.48 -6.99
C THR A 89 6.59 -14.83 -6.00
N PRO A 90 6.05 -13.62 -6.29
CA PRO A 90 5.09 -12.99 -5.40
C PRO A 90 3.80 -13.80 -5.31
N SER A 91 3.12 -13.69 -4.17
CA SER A 91 1.79 -14.29 -3.96
C SER A 91 0.79 -13.78 -5.00
N LEU A 92 0.84 -12.48 -5.28
CA LEU A 92 -0.01 -11.82 -6.28
C LEU A 92 0.76 -10.67 -6.94
N ARG A 93 0.44 -10.40 -8.21
CA ARG A 93 1.00 -9.30 -8.99
C ARG A 93 -0.11 -8.59 -9.73
N TYR A 94 -0.05 -7.26 -9.73
CA TYR A 94 -0.92 -6.41 -10.51
C TYR A 94 -0.08 -5.35 -11.22
N ALA A 95 -0.46 -4.97 -12.43
CA ALA A 95 0.13 -3.87 -13.15
C ALA A 95 -0.96 -2.85 -13.51
N ASP A 96 -0.57 -1.58 -13.57
CA ASP A 96 -1.44 -0.52 -14.07
C ASP A 96 -0.66 0.57 -14.77
N TYR A 97 -1.29 1.15 -15.78
CA TYR A 97 -0.71 2.20 -16.61
C TYR A 97 -0.78 3.54 -15.91
N ILE A 98 0.32 4.29 -15.93
CA ILE A 98 0.40 5.64 -15.38
C ILE A 98 0.77 6.64 -16.46
N GLU A 99 -0.18 7.51 -16.78
CA GLU A 99 -0.09 8.42 -17.93
C GLU A 99 1.01 9.48 -17.78
N ASN A 100 1.44 9.81 -16.55
CA ASN A 100 2.51 10.78 -16.29
C ASN A 100 3.27 10.42 -15.00
N PHE A 101 4.33 9.61 -15.12
CA PHE A 101 5.27 9.43 -14.02
C PHE A 101 6.28 10.57 -13.99
N SER A 102 6.34 11.27 -12.85
CA SER A 102 7.42 12.23 -12.58
C SER A 102 7.85 12.11 -11.14
N MET A 103 9.14 12.33 -10.86
CA MET A 103 9.62 12.44 -9.48
C MET A 103 8.77 13.44 -8.68
N GLY A 104 8.29 13.02 -7.50
CA GLY A 104 7.43 13.82 -6.64
C GLY A 104 5.94 13.81 -7.01
N SER A 105 5.53 13.01 -7.99
CA SER A 105 4.11 12.73 -8.22
C SER A 105 3.55 11.78 -7.16
N SER A 106 2.27 11.93 -6.82
CA SER A 106 1.52 10.97 -6.02
C SER A 106 0.47 10.31 -6.89
N GLY A 107 0.22 9.03 -6.64
CA GLY A 107 -0.70 8.22 -7.41
C GLY A 107 -1.51 7.31 -6.51
N SER A 108 -2.51 6.64 -7.08
CA SER A 108 -3.37 5.74 -6.33
C SER A 108 -3.55 4.41 -7.06
N PHE A 109 -3.42 3.24 -6.40
CA PHE A 109 -3.71 1.85 -6.87
C PHE A 109 -4.54 0.85 -5.96
N THR A 110 -5.73 0.42 -6.38
CA THR A 110 -6.59 -0.54 -5.64
C THR A 110 -6.34 -1.95 -6.17
N VAL A 111 -6.29 -2.91 -5.25
CA VAL A 111 -6.36 -4.33 -5.58
C VAL A 111 -7.74 -4.86 -5.30
N PRO A 112 -8.52 -5.26 -6.34
CA PRO A 112 -9.71 -6.03 -6.11
C PRO A 112 -9.28 -7.46 -5.80
N PHE A 113 -9.52 -7.91 -4.56
CA PHE A 113 -9.34 -9.29 -4.07
C PHE A 113 -7.92 -9.68 -3.66
N LEU A 114 -7.58 -9.37 -2.40
CA LEU A 114 -6.52 -10.04 -1.66
C LEU A 114 -7.13 -11.02 -0.66
N THR A 115 -6.57 -12.22 -0.55
CA THR A 115 -7.00 -13.16 0.51
C THR A 115 -6.65 -12.61 1.88
N PRO A 116 -7.49 -12.78 2.92
CA PRO A 116 -7.18 -12.25 4.24
C PRO A 116 -5.91 -12.88 4.83
N LYS A 117 -4.84 -12.08 4.98
CA LYS A 117 -3.58 -12.42 5.66
C LYS A 117 -2.70 -11.17 5.80
N SER A 118 -1.51 -11.33 6.39
CA SER A 118 -0.50 -10.29 6.46
C SER A 118 0.38 -10.29 5.21
N TYR A 119 0.60 -9.11 4.65
CA TYR A 119 1.40 -8.89 3.45
C TYR A 119 2.43 -7.78 3.64
N ARG A 120 3.46 -7.82 2.80
CA ARG A 120 4.33 -6.71 2.44
C ARG A 120 4.14 -6.42 0.95
N LEU A 121 4.11 -5.14 0.58
CA LEU A 121 3.96 -4.68 -0.81
C LEU A 121 5.30 -4.14 -1.30
N LEU A 122 5.81 -4.73 -2.39
CA LEU A 122 6.85 -4.14 -3.21
C LEU A 122 6.18 -3.50 -4.44
N LEU A 123 6.24 -2.19 -4.53
CA LEU A 123 5.73 -1.42 -5.67
C LEU A 123 6.90 -1.01 -6.55
N GLU A 124 6.83 -1.31 -7.84
CA GLU A 124 7.90 -1.05 -8.80
C GLU A 124 7.38 -0.25 -9.98
N GLU A 125 8.21 0.61 -10.53
CA GLU A 125 7.92 1.35 -11.76
C GLU A 125 8.69 0.75 -12.93
N TYR A 126 7.98 0.51 -14.04
CA TYR A 126 8.53 -0.01 -15.29
C TYR A 126 8.10 0.88 -16.44
N GLU A 127 8.93 0.94 -17.48
CA GLU A 127 8.58 1.55 -18.75
C GLU A 127 8.37 0.45 -19.81
N TYR A 128 7.35 0.62 -20.63
CA TYR A 128 7.10 -0.22 -21.79
C TYR A 128 7.12 0.61 -23.06
N SER A 129 7.87 0.16 -24.05
CA SER A 129 7.91 0.76 -25.38
C SER A 129 7.59 -0.31 -26.42
N GLU A 130 6.58 -0.03 -27.26
CA GLU A 130 6.24 -0.89 -28.39
C GLU A 130 7.45 -1.07 -29.32
N GLY A 131 7.94 -2.30 -29.44
CA GLY A 131 9.11 -2.67 -30.23
C GLY A 131 10.38 -2.93 -29.40
N ASP A 132 10.54 -2.25 -28.26
CA ASP A 132 11.70 -2.42 -27.37
C ASP A 132 11.40 -3.29 -26.13
N GLY A 133 10.12 -3.48 -25.81
CA GLY A 133 9.66 -4.32 -24.70
C GLY A 133 9.60 -3.58 -23.37
N VAL A 134 9.83 -4.32 -22.28
CA VAL A 134 9.77 -3.81 -20.90
C VAL A 134 11.18 -3.45 -20.43
N SER A 135 11.36 -2.24 -19.90
CA SER A 135 12.58 -1.76 -19.25
C SER A 135 12.31 -1.42 -17.77
N GLY A 136 13.37 -1.40 -16.97
CA GLY A 136 13.30 -1.22 -15.51
C GLY A 136 13.35 -2.53 -14.71
N PRO A 137 12.97 -2.52 -13.42
CA PRO A 137 12.37 -1.37 -12.74
C PRO A 137 13.36 -0.23 -12.49
N TRP A 138 12.90 1.03 -12.51
CA TRP A 138 13.75 2.21 -12.25
C TRP A 138 13.57 2.77 -10.85
N TYR A 139 12.35 2.66 -10.33
CA TYR A 139 11.98 3.04 -8.98
C TYR A 139 11.27 1.90 -8.28
N ALA A 140 11.46 1.78 -6.97
CA ALA A 140 10.69 0.86 -6.15
C ALA A 140 10.46 1.41 -4.76
N GLY A 141 9.44 0.85 -4.11
CA GLY A 141 9.10 1.17 -2.74
C GLY A 141 8.60 -0.06 -2.02
N LEU A 142 8.95 -0.16 -0.74
CA LEU A 142 8.57 -1.27 0.11
C LEU A 142 7.67 -0.76 1.23
N SER A 143 6.50 -1.38 1.41
CA SER A 143 5.64 -1.07 2.53
C SER A 143 6.14 -1.73 3.82
N ASN A 144 5.71 -1.18 4.95
CA ASN A 144 5.62 -1.96 6.20
C ASN A 144 4.62 -3.11 6.05
N ALA A 145 4.70 -4.10 6.94
CA ALA A 145 3.70 -5.17 6.99
C ALA A 145 2.30 -4.61 7.28
N PHE A 146 1.30 -5.09 6.55
CA PHE A 146 -0.10 -4.73 6.75
C PHE A 146 -0.99 -5.97 6.71
N THR A 147 -2.15 -5.90 7.36
CA THR A 147 -3.11 -7.01 7.38
C THR A 147 -4.29 -6.67 6.47
N VAL A 148 -4.64 -7.63 5.62
CA VAL A 148 -5.89 -7.62 4.86
C VAL A 148 -6.93 -8.41 5.64
N ASN A 149 -8.03 -7.76 6.00
CA ASN A 149 -9.18 -8.41 6.62
C ASN A 149 -10.26 -8.69 5.58
N ALA A 150 -11.06 -9.73 5.82
CA ALA A 150 -12.17 -10.07 4.92
C ALA A 150 -13.22 -8.96 4.90
N GLY A 151 -13.50 -8.41 3.71
CA GLY A 151 -14.54 -7.40 3.52
C GLY A 151 -14.15 -5.97 3.95
N GLU A 152 -12.88 -5.74 4.31
CA GLU A 152 -12.36 -4.41 4.64
C GLU A 152 -11.39 -3.92 3.56
N THR A 153 -11.31 -2.60 3.41
CA THR A 153 -10.29 -1.97 2.59
C THR A 153 -9.10 -1.61 3.47
N SER A 154 -7.94 -2.17 3.17
CA SER A 154 -6.67 -1.80 3.81
C SER A 154 -5.98 -0.71 2.98
N SER A 155 -5.70 0.43 3.60
CA SER A 155 -4.91 1.50 2.97
C SER A 155 -3.43 1.33 3.30
N VAL A 156 -2.57 1.41 2.28
CA VAL A 156 -1.12 1.29 2.41
C VAL A 156 -0.49 2.44 1.61
N SER A 157 0.52 3.07 2.18
CA SER A 157 1.30 4.11 1.50
C SER A 157 2.73 3.64 1.35
N VAL A 158 3.29 3.89 0.16
CA VAL A 158 4.63 3.46 -0.23
C VAL A 158 5.32 4.62 -0.92
N GLU A 159 6.53 4.94 -0.47
CA GLU A 159 7.40 5.90 -1.14
C GLU A 159 8.24 5.18 -2.19
N LEU A 160 8.32 5.74 -3.40
CA LEU A 160 9.15 5.21 -4.48
C LEU A 160 10.52 5.86 -4.45
N LEU A 161 11.54 5.04 -4.30
CA LEU A 161 12.95 5.40 -4.26
C LEU A 161 13.67 4.90 -5.51
N TYR A 162 14.82 5.50 -5.83
CA TYR A 162 15.66 5.03 -6.93
C TYR A 162 16.20 3.63 -6.65
N ILE A 163 16.18 2.77 -7.66
CA ILE A 163 16.80 1.44 -7.55
C ILE A 163 18.29 1.55 -7.84
N CYS A 164 19.10 0.92 -6.98
CA CYS A 164 20.55 0.80 -7.16
C CYS A 164 20.99 -0.67 -7.19
#